data_AF-A0A7S3FFR9-F1
#
_entry.id   AF-A0A7S3FFR9-F1
#
_cell.length_a   1.000
_cell.length_b   1.000
_cell.length_c   1.000
_cell.angle_alpha   90.00
_cell.angle_beta   90.00
_cell.angle_gamma   90.00
#
_symmetry.space_group_name_H-M   'P 1'
#
loop_
_entity.id
_entity.type
_entity.pdbx_description
1 polymer ?
#
loop_
_entity_poly.entity_id
_entity_poly.type
_entity_poly.pdbx_seq_one_letter_code
_entity_poly.pdbx_strand_id
1 'polypeptide(L)'
;DAVAGALASRVCAEAADPAAGLFDTGDAGALLPAASAGGDAAALRLLEGFGRLLARAVAHGAPLPLPLAPAACRYAMGQPLGLADVETFDTRCAAGMRAMALASSGETASAAAE
;
A
#
# COMPACT_ATOMS: atom_id res chain seq x y z
N ASP A 1 5.15 -1.43 -27.91
CA ASP A 1 4.36 -2.61 -28.30
C ASP A 1 2.98 -2.49 -27.65
N ALA A 2 1.91 -2.42 -28.46
CA ALA A 2 0.56 -2.19 -27.98
C ALA A 2 -0.06 -3.45 -27.33
N VAL A 3 0.32 -4.64 -27.77
CA VAL A 3 -0.21 -5.92 -27.26
C VAL A 3 0.30 -6.16 -25.84
N ALA A 4 1.60 -5.90 -25.61
CA ALA A 4 2.20 -5.97 -24.28
C ALA A 4 1.53 -4.99 -23.29
N GLY A 5 1.21 -3.76 -23.73
CA GLY A 5 0.51 -2.77 -22.90
C GLY A 5 -0.92 -3.18 -22.54
N ALA A 6 -1.67 -3.73 -23.51
CA ALA A 6 -3.03 -4.23 -23.26
C ALA A 6 -3.04 -5.42 -22.28
N LEU A 7 -2.11 -6.37 -22.43
CA LEU A 7 -1.95 -7.49 -21.52
C LEU A 7 -1.60 -7.02 -20.10
N ALA A 8 -0.62 -6.12 -19.96
CA ALA A 8 -0.21 -5.60 -18.67
C ALA A 8 -1.34 -4.83 -17.97
N SER A 9 -2.12 -4.03 -18.72
CA SER A 9 -3.33 -3.38 -18.21
C SER A 9 -4.36 -4.38 -17.69
N ARG A 10 -4.63 -5.48 -18.42
CA ARG A 10 -5.54 -6.53 -17.94
C ARG A 10 -5.01 -7.21 -16.67
N VAL A 11 -3.72 -7.54 -16.61
CA VAL A 11 -3.10 -8.12 -15.41
C VAL A 11 -3.21 -7.19 -14.20
N CYS A 12 -3.05 -5.87 -14.37
CA CYS A 12 -3.27 -4.91 -13.30
C CYS A 12 -4.74 -4.88 -12.85
N ALA A 13 -5.70 -4.97 -13.77
CA ALA A 13 -7.13 -5.00 -13.43
C ALA A 13 -7.53 -6.27 -12.66
N GLU A 14 -7.06 -7.45 -13.09
CA GLU A 14 -7.30 -8.72 -12.38
C GLU A 14 -6.63 -8.71 -10.99
N ALA A 15 -5.42 -8.16 -10.87
CA ALA A 15 -4.71 -8.10 -9.59
C ALA A 15 -5.35 -7.10 -8.61
N ALA A 16 -5.94 -6.03 -9.10
CA ALA A 16 -6.66 -5.03 -8.32
C ALA A 16 -8.09 -5.45 -7.91
N ASP A 17 -8.60 -6.57 -8.43
CA ASP A 17 -9.90 -7.10 -8.01
C ASP A 17 -9.81 -7.62 -6.57
N PRO A 18 -10.65 -7.15 -5.63
CA PRO A 18 -10.69 -7.68 -4.26
C PRO A 18 -10.90 -9.20 -4.20
N ALA A 19 -11.56 -9.80 -5.19
CA ALA A 19 -11.75 -11.25 -5.28
C ALA A 19 -10.45 -12.03 -5.57
N ALA A 20 -9.40 -11.38 -6.08
CA ALA A 20 -8.08 -11.98 -6.25
C ALA A 20 -7.31 -12.12 -4.93
N GLY A 21 -7.68 -11.36 -3.88
CA GLY A 21 -7.04 -11.43 -2.55
C GLY A 21 -5.55 -11.06 -2.53
N LEU A 22 -5.03 -10.41 -3.57
CA LEU A 22 -3.62 -10.02 -3.69
C LEU A 22 -3.32 -8.66 -3.06
N PHE A 23 -4.28 -7.73 -3.10
CA PHE A 23 -4.14 -6.39 -2.57
C PHE A 23 -5.35 -5.98 -1.74
N ASP A 24 -5.08 -5.38 -0.58
CA ASP A 24 -6.06 -4.66 0.22
C ASP A 24 -6.16 -3.21 -0.30
N THR A 25 -7.36 -2.62 -0.24
CA THR A 25 -7.58 -1.20 -0.56
C THR A 25 -7.61 -0.39 0.73
N GLY A 26 -6.68 0.54 0.88
CA GLY A 26 -6.64 1.45 2.03
C GLY A 26 -7.69 2.57 1.92
N ASP A 27 -7.91 3.30 3.02
CA ASP A 27 -8.88 4.42 3.12
C ASP A 27 -8.80 5.45 1.97
N ALA A 28 -7.60 5.69 1.42
CA ALA A 28 -7.37 6.61 0.29
C ALA A 28 -7.64 6.00 -1.12
N GLY A 29 -8.16 4.77 -1.20
CA GLY A 29 -8.39 4.04 -2.46
C GLY A 29 -7.12 3.48 -3.10
N ALA A 30 -5.99 3.48 -2.38
CA ALA A 30 -4.70 2.99 -2.86
C ALA A 30 -4.42 1.55 -2.39
N LEU A 31 -3.70 0.79 -3.22
CA LEU A 31 -3.49 -0.65 -3.04
C LEU A 31 -2.22 -0.96 -2.24
N LEU A 32 -2.34 -1.91 -1.31
CA LEU A 32 -1.28 -2.50 -0.50
C LEU A 32 -1.30 -4.01 -0.63
N PRO A 33 -0.15 -4.72 -0.61
CA PRO A 33 -0.16 -6.20 -0.60
C PRO A 33 -1.01 -6.73 0.55
N ALA A 34 -1.95 -7.62 0.25
CA ALA A 34 -2.94 -8.05 1.23
C ALA A 34 -2.30 -8.85 2.38
N ALA A 35 -2.69 -8.59 3.62
CA ALA A 35 -2.14 -9.31 4.77
C ALA A 35 -2.46 -10.82 4.73
N SER A 36 -3.60 -11.17 4.15
CA SER A 36 -4.06 -12.55 3.93
C SER A 36 -3.18 -13.34 2.95
N ALA A 37 -2.54 -12.67 1.97
CA ALA A 37 -1.69 -13.31 0.97
C ALA A 37 -0.47 -14.02 1.58
N GLY A 38 -0.02 -13.61 2.77
CA GLY A 38 1.09 -14.25 3.49
C GLY A 38 0.82 -15.71 3.89
N GLY A 39 -0.45 -16.13 3.95
CA GLY A 39 -0.84 -17.52 4.26
C GLY A 39 -0.92 -18.45 3.04
N ASP A 40 -0.88 -17.90 1.81
CA ASP A 40 -1.04 -18.68 0.57
C ASP A 40 0.20 -18.61 -0.33
N ALA A 41 0.80 -19.78 -0.57
CA ALA A 41 1.95 -19.91 -1.46
C ALA A 41 1.63 -19.60 -2.94
N ALA A 42 0.35 -19.65 -3.37
CA ALA A 42 -0.05 -19.19 -4.71
C ALA A 42 -0.11 -17.65 -4.76
N ALA A 43 -0.78 -17.00 -3.81
CA ALA A 43 -0.81 -15.55 -3.67
C ALA A 43 0.61 -14.93 -3.57
N LEU A 44 1.52 -15.54 -2.79
CA LEU A 44 2.91 -15.09 -2.71
C LEU A 44 3.65 -15.15 -4.06
N ARG A 45 3.43 -16.21 -4.86
CA ARG A 45 4.01 -16.32 -6.22
C ARG A 45 3.40 -15.31 -7.19
N LEU A 46 2.12 -15.01 -7.04
CA LEU A 46 1.45 -13.97 -7.83
C LEU A 46 1.98 -12.58 -7.48
N LEU A 47 2.17 -12.27 -6.20
CA LEU A 47 2.83 -11.04 -5.74
C LEU A 47 4.28 -10.93 -6.24
N GLU A 48 5.04 -12.03 -6.23
CA GLU A 48 6.41 -12.06 -6.79
C GLU A 48 6.40 -11.79 -8.31
N GLY A 49 5.50 -12.45 -9.04
CA GLY A 49 5.29 -12.24 -10.48
C GLY A 49 4.87 -10.80 -10.79
N PHE A 50 4.03 -10.20 -9.95
CA PHE A 50 3.60 -8.82 -10.06
C PHE A 50 4.75 -7.84 -9.78
N GLY A 51 5.58 -8.12 -8.78
CA GLY A 51 6.82 -7.37 -8.52
C GLY A 51 7.78 -7.38 -9.71
N ARG A 52 7.95 -8.54 -10.38
CA ARG A 52 8.73 -8.66 -11.62
C ARG A 52 8.12 -7.86 -12.78
N LEU A 53 6.78 -7.82 -12.90
CA LEU A 53 6.08 -6.99 -13.88
C LEU A 53 6.29 -5.49 -13.63
N LEU A 54 6.12 -5.03 -12.39
CA LEU A 54 6.39 -3.66 -11.96
C LEU A 54 7.83 -3.24 -12.28
N ALA A 55 8.82 -4.04 -11.86
CA ALA A 55 10.23 -3.76 -12.10
C ALA A 55 10.55 -3.63 -13.61
N ARG A 56 9.96 -4.51 -14.44
CA ARG A 56 10.15 -4.47 -15.90
C ARG A 56 9.45 -3.27 -16.54
N ALA A 57 8.28 -2.87 -16.04
CA ALA A 57 7.57 -1.69 -16.51
C ALA A 57 8.36 -0.41 -16.21
N VAL A 58 8.90 -0.27 -14.98
CA VAL A 58 9.82 0.81 -14.60
C VAL A 58 11.07 0.83 -15.49
N ALA A 59 11.72 -0.32 -15.71
CA ALA A 59 12.93 -0.42 -16.54
C ALA A 59 12.71 -0.04 -18.02
N HIS A 60 11.48 -0.10 -18.51
CA HIS A 60 11.11 0.31 -19.89
C HIS A 60 10.36 1.64 -19.96
N GLY A 61 10.19 2.36 -18.84
CA GLY A 61 9.42 3.61 -18.80
C GLY A 61 7.93 3.44 -19.16
N ALA A 62 7.38 2.24 -18.98
CA ALA A 62 5.99 1.93 -19.29
C ALA A 62 5.12 2.12 -18.03
N PRO A 63 4.17 3.06 -18.01
CA PRO A 63 3.26 3.21 -16.87
C PRO A 63 2.29 2.02 -16.81
N LEU A 64 2.01 1.55 -15.58
CA LEU A 64 0.99 0.55 -15.31
C LEU A 64 -0.20 1.19 -14.59
N PRO A 65 -1.45 0.82 -14.91
CA PRO A 65 -2.64 1.39 -14.29
C PRO A 65 -2.93 0.73 -12.93
N LEU A 66 -1.97 0.81 -11.99
CA LEU A 66 -2.15 0.30 -10.63
C LEU A 66 -1.91 1.41 -9.60
N PRO A 67 -2.93 1.81 -8.81
CA PRO A 67 -2.81 2.86 -7.80
C PRO A 67 -2.16 2.32 -6.51
N LEU A 68 -0.88 1.94 -6.58
CA LEU A 68 -0.12 1.50 -5.40
C LEU A 68 -0.03 2.62 -4.34
N ALA A 69 -0.22 2.25 -3.07
CA ALA A 69 -0.05 3.18 -1.96
C ALA A 69 1.39 3.73 -1.90
N PRO A 70 1.59 5.02 -1.60
CA PRO A 70 2.93 5.60 -1.42
C PRO A 70 3.79 4.84 -0.42
N ALA A 71 3.17 4.30 0.64
CA ALA A 71 3.78 3.40 1.61
C ALA A 71 4.40 2.14 0.98
N ALA A 72 3.69 1.49 0.05
CA ALA A 72 4.19 0.30 -0.66
C ALA A 72 5.41 0.64 -1.53
N CYS A 73 5.35 1.77 -2.23
CA CYS A 73 6.47 2.26 -3.05
C CYS A 73 7.69 2.60 -2.19
N ARG A 74 7.50 3.26 -1.04
CA ARG A 74 8.58 3.58 -0.09
C ARG A 74 9.22 2.33 0.51
N TYR A 75 8.41 1.35 0.90
CA TYR A 75 8.88 0.05 1.36
C TYR A 75 9.73 -0.65 0.28
N ALA A 76 9.27 -0.68 -0.97
CA ALA A 76 10.02 -1.25 -2.09
C ALA A 76 11.36 -0.53 -2.38
N MET A 77 11.45 0.77 -2.07
CA MET A 77 12.69 1.56 -2.14
C MET A 77 13.58 1.45 -0.89
N GLY A 78 13.23 0.62 0.10
CA GLY A 78 13.95 0.50 1.36
C GLY A 78 13.91 1.76 2.23
N GLN A 79 12.94 2.65 1.99
CA GLN A 79 12.77 3.87 2.77
C GLN A 79 12.04 3.57 4.09
N PRO A 80 12.41 4.23 5.21
CA PRO A 80 11.69 4.07 6.47
C PRO A 80 10.25 4.55 6.29
N LEU A 81 9.30 3.81 6.87
CA LEU A 81 7.89 4.21 6.95
C LEU A 81 7.66 5.04 8.21
N GLY A 82 6.73 5.98 8.15
CA GLY A 82 6.32 6.84 9.25
C GLY A 82 4.81 6.97 9.36
N LEU A 83 4.36 7.79 10.30
CA LEU A 83 2.94 7.97 10.63
C LEU A 83 2.09 8.40 9.42
N ALA A 84 2.60 9.30 8.57
CA ALA A 84 1.90 9.76 7.37
C ALA A 84 1.67 8.63 6.35
N ASP A 85 2.49 7.57 6.35
CA ASP A 85 2.25 6.40 5.52
C ASP A 85 1.06 5.57 6.05
N VAL A 86 0.90 5.50 7.37
CA VAL A 86 -0.26 4.83 8.02
C VAL A 86 -1.57 5.54 7.69
N GLU A 87 -1.57 6.87 7.67
CA GLU A 87 -2.75 7.67 7.26
C GLU A 87 -3.29 7.34 5.87
N THR A 88 -2.46 6.84 4.96
CA THR A 88 -2.89 6.49 3.59
C THR A 88 -3.74 5.22 3.52
N PHE A 89 -3.75 4.39 4.58
CA PHE A 89 -4.46 3.11 4.58
C PHE A 89 -5.29 2.80 5.83
N ASP A 90 -4.92 3.32 7.00
CA ASP A 90 -5.71 3.19 8.23
C ASP A 90 -5.66 4.51 9.01
N THR A 91 -6.61 5.39 8.69
CA THR A 91 -6.78 6.70 9.33
C THR A 91 -7.07 6.58 10.83
N ARG A 92 -7.73 5.50 11.26
CA ARG A 92 -8.09 5.26 12.67
C ARG A 92 -6.87 4.86 13.49
N CYS A 93 -6.03 3.96 12.96
CA CYS A 93 -4.75 3.59 13.57
C CYS A 93 -3.83 4.82 13.66
N ALA A 94 -3.70 5.59 12.58
CA ALA A 94 -2.89 6.81 12.58
C ALA A 94 -3.38 7.85 13.60
N ALA A 95 -4.70 8.03 13.77
CA ALA A 95 -5.26 8.89 14.81
C ALA A 95 -4.93 8.38 16.23
N GLY A 96 -5.02 7.06 16.47
CA GLY A 96 -4.61 6.46 17.73
C GLY A 96 -3.11 6.65 18.03
N MET A 97 -2.26 6.46 17.02
CA MET A 97 -0.81 6.69 17.13
C MET A 97 -0.48 8.17 17.44
N ARG A 98 -1.20 9.15 16.83
CA ARG A 98 -1.09 10.57 17.21
C ARG A 98 -1.43 10.80 18.68
N ALA A 99 -2.57 10.28 19.15
CA ALA A 99 -3.02 10.47 20.51
C ALA A 99 -2.02 9.90 21.53
N MET A 100 -1.47 8.70 21.27
CA MET A 100 -0.42 8.13 22.12
C MET A 100 0.87 8.95 22.10
N ALA A 101 1.32 9.42 20.93
CA ALA A 101 2.51 10.25 20.81
C ALA A 101 2.36 11.55 21.63
N LEU A 102 1.26 12.28 21.45
CA LEU A 102 0.95 13.52 22.19
C LEU A 102 0.88 13.30 23.71
N ALA A 103 0.20 12.23 24.14
CA ALA A 103 0.14 11.86 25.56
C ALA A 103 1.52 11.51 26.15
N SER A 104 2.41 10.89 25.36
CA SER A 104 3.77 10.56 25.79
C SER A 104 4.71 11.76 25.87
N SER A 105 4.45 12.83 25.11
CA SER A 105 5.24 14.08 25.12
C SER A 105 4.89 15.04 26.26
N GLY A 106 4.01 14.66 27.19
CA GLY A 106 3.76 15.44 28.41
C GLY A 106 2.86 16.66 28.23
N GLU A 107 2.17 16.78 27.10
CA GLU A 107 1.16 17.82 26.86
C GLU A 107 -0.16 17.43 27.56
N THR A 108 -0.10 17.30 28.88
CA THR A 108 -1.28 17.09 29.73
C THR A 108 -2.22 18.28 29.56
N ALA A 109 -3.46 18.01 29.15
CA ALA A 109 -4.48 19.03 28.97
C ALA A 109 -4.86 19.70 30.29
N SER A 110 -4.10 20.73 30.68
CA SER A 110 -4.41 21.69 31.73
C SER A 110 -5.52 22.66 31.26
N ALA A 111 -6.66 22.11 30.85
CA ALA A 111 -7.78 22.82 30.22
C ALA A 111 -9.15 22.23 30.61
N ALA A 112 -9.26 21.74 31.84
CA ALA A 112 -10.50 21.20 32.42
C ALA A 112 -10.68 21.61 33.91
N ALA A 113 -10.09 22.74 34.31
CA ALA A 113 -10.11 23.25 35.68
C ALA A 113 -10.07 24.79 35.75
N GLU A 114 -11.00 25.44 35.03
CA GLU A 114 -11.55 26.78 35.35
C GLU A 114 -12.99 26.88 34.83
#